data_AF-A0A9D5ER43-F1
#
_entry.id   AF-A0A9D5ER43-F1
#
_cell.length_a   1.000
_cell.length_b   1.000
_cell.length_c   1.000
_cell.angle_alpha   90.00
_cell.angle_beta   90.00
_cell.angle_gamma   90.00
#
_symmetry.space_group_name_H-M   'P 1'
#
loop_
_entity.id
_entity.type
_entity.pdbx_description
1 polymer ?
#
loop_
_entity_poly.entity_id
_entity_poly.type
_entity_poly.pdbx_seq_one_letter_code
_entity_poly.pdbx_strand_id
1 'polypeptide(L)'
;MTNSRPKPKAWVSRVPTADAVLRESVVRVTSNKPGTWGYVLAGVRESRHWSQEQLAMATSVSVSALVFLSLCRSPRQGHLEDDLVGVADRMGIPTAALWFMLDLATEAKAVNCRTANEGAA
;
A
#
# COMPACT_ATOMS: atom_id res chain seq x y z
N MET A 1 29.14 -36.69 28.09
CA MET A 1 28.50 -35.37 28.23
C MET A 1 27.19 -35.39 27.47
N THR A 2 26.06 -35.56 28.17
CA THR A 2 24.72 -35.65 27.56
C THR A 2 24.16 -34.25 27.34
N ASN A 3 23.96 -33.90 26.07
CA ASN A 3 23.49 -32.59 25.63
C ASN A 3 21.95 -32.57 25.70
N SER A 4 21.42 -32.22 26.87
CA SER A 4 19.97 -32.14 27.11
C SER A 4 19.37 -30.89 26.46
N ARG A 5 18.98 -30.99 25.17
CA ARG A 5 18.17 -29.93 24.55
C ARG A 5 16.78 -29.90 25.20
N PRO A 6 16.29 -28.75 25.66
CA PRO A 6 14.93 -28.65 26.22
C PRO A 6 13.91 -28.96 25.12
N LYS A 7 13.01 -29.91 25.39
CA LYS A 7 11.88 -30.23 24.48
C LYS A 7 10.94 -29.02 24.41
N PRO A 8 10.46 -28.64 23.22
CA PRO A 8 9.52 -27.54 23.09
C PRO A 8 8.23 -27.87 23.85
N LYS A 9 7.84 -26.99 24.78
CA LYS A 9 6.55 -27.07 25.48
C LYS A 9 5.44 -27.07 24.43
N ALA A 10 4.60 -28.10 24.43
CA ALA A 10 3.36 -28.09 23.66
C ALA A 10 2.48 -26.94 24.19
N TRP A 11 2.27 -25.92 23.36
CA TRP A 11 1.35 -24.83 23.67
C TRP A 11 -0.07 -25.38 23.65
N VAL A 12 -0.65 -25.58 24.83
CA VAL A 12 -2.07 -25.90 24.96
C VAL A 12 -2.84 -24.68 24.48
N SER A 13 -3.40 -24.79 23.27
CA SER A 13 -4.22 -23.76 22.64
C SER A 13 -5.51 -23.55 23.42
N ARG A 14 -5.45 -22.66 24.41
CA ARG A 14 -6.59 -21.82 24.79
C ARG A 14 -6.20 -20.40 24.45
N VAL A 15 -6.31 -20.06 23.17
CA VAL A 15 -6.18 -18.67 22.73
C VAL A 15 -7.35 -17.91 23.35
N PRO A 16 -7.13 -16.91 24.22
CA PRO A 16 -8.20 -16.04 24.67
C PRO A 16 -8.78 -15.35 23.43
N THR A 17 -10.11 -15.37 23.26
CA THR A 17 -10.77 -14.60 22.21
C THR A 17 -10.42 -13.13 22.47
N ALA A 18 -9.47 -12.60 21.70
CA ALA A 18 -9.03 -11.23 21.85
C ALA A 18 -10.22 -10.28 21.73
N ASP A 19 -10.21 -9.21 22.53
CA ASP A 19 -11.21 -8.14 22.46
C ASP A 19 -11.38 -7.67 21.00
N ALA A 20 -12.60 -7.32 20.59
CA ALA A 20 -12.91 -6.94 19.21
C ALA A 20 -12.05 -5.75 18.74
N VAL A 21 -11.79 -4.80 19.63
CA VAL A 21 -10.92 -3.64 19.36
C VAL A 21 -9.46 -4.06 19.19
N LEU A 22 -9.01 -5.04 19.99
CA LEU A 22 -7.66 -5.59 19.88
C LEU A 22 -7.51 -6.42 18.59
N ARG A 23 -8.53 -7.20 18.21
CA ARG A 23 -8.58 -7.94 16.93
C ARG A 23 -8.54 -6.99 15.76
N GLU A 24 -9.31 -5.92 15.79
CA GLU A 24 -9.32 -4.90 14.73
C GLU A 24 -7.97 -4.16 14.65
N SER A 25 -7.37 -3.84 15.80
CA SER A 25 -6.05 -3.21 15.88
C SER A 25 -4.95 -4.15 15.36
N VAL A 26 -5.00 -5.44 15.69
CA VAL A 26 -4.06 -6.44 15.19
C VAL A 26 -4.27 -6.68 13.69
N VAL A 27 -5.51 -6.72 13.19
CA VAL A 27 -5.78 -6.80 11.74
C VAL A 27 -5.25 -5.56 11.01
N ARG A 28 -5.39 -4.38 11.61
CA ARG A 28 -4.84 -3.12 11.08
C ARG A 28 -3.31 -3.08 11.05
N VAL A 29 -2.64 -3.78 11.97
CA VAL A 29 -1.17 -3.83 12.09
C VAL A 29 -0.56 -4.99 11.29
N THR A 30 -1.28 -6.12 11.15
CA THR A 30 -0.78 -7.36 10.53
C THR A 30 -1.31 -7.61 9.11
N SER A 31 -2.18 -6.75 8.57
CA SER A 31 -2.57 -6.86 7.16
C SER A 31 -1.35 -6.61 6.28
N ASN A 32 -0.82 -7.68 5.68
CA ASN A 32 0.25 -7.69 4.67
C ASN A 32 -0.11 -6.99 3.34
N LYS A 33 -0.95 -5.96 3.37
CA LYS A 33 -1.18 -5.03 2.25
C LYS A 33 -1.19 -3.62 2.81
N PRO A 34 -0.07 -2.89 2.72
CA PRO A 34 -0.04 -1.50 3.12
C PRO A 34 -0.74 -0.71 2.02
N GLY A 35 -2.06 -0.55 2.16
CA GLY A 35 -2.85 0.39 1.37
C GLY A 35 -2.49 1.81 1.76
N THR A 36 -1.26 2.23 1.49
CA THR A 36 -0.85 3.62 1.53
C THR A 36 -0.54 4.06 0.11
N TRP A 37 -0.73 5.34 -0.13
CA TRP A 37 -0.32 5.95 -1.39
C TRP A 37 1.18 5.77 -1.63
N GLY A 38 2.01 5.64 -0.60
CA GLY A 38 3.44 5.39 -0.76
C GLY A 38 3.76 4.15 -1.60
N TYR A 39 3.02 3.06 -1.40
CA TYR A 39 3.19 1.85 -2.22
C TYR A 39 2.67 2.02 -3.65
N VAL A 40 1.59 2.79 -3.83
CA VAL A 40 1.06 3.14 -5.15
C VAL A 40 2.11 3.93 -5.93
N LEU A 41 2.66 4.99 -5.33
CA LEU A 41 3.65 5.86 -5.96
C LEU A 41 4.96 5.12 -6.25
N ALA A 42 5.42 4.27 -5.33
CA ALA A 42 6.61 3.44 -5.52
C ALA A 42 6.43 2.47 -6.69
N GLY A 43 5.30 1.77 -6.76
CA GLY A 43 5.01 0.84 -7.86
C GLY A 43 4.91 1.53 -9.22
N VAL A 44 4.29 2.71 -9.29
CA VAL A 44 4.25 3.51 -10.53
C VAL A 44 5.66 3.90 -10.96
N ARG A 45 6.49 4.39 -10.04
CA ARG A 45 7.87 4.78 -10.35
C ARG A 45 8.71 3.62 -10.84
N GLU A 46 8.62 2.47 -10.16
CA GLU A 46 9.35 1.27 -10.54
C GLU A 46 8.96 0.80 -11.94
N SER A 47 7.65 0.72 -12.23
CA SER A 47 7.14 0.26 -13.53
C SER A 47 7.53 1.14 -14.71
N ARG A 48 7.79 2.44 -14.48
CA ARG A 48 8.12 3.41 -15.52
C ARG A 48 9.57 3.88 -15.48
N HIS A 49 10.37 3.35 -14.55
CA HIS A 49 11.71 3.81 -14.25
C HIS A 49 11.79 5.33 -14.00
N TRP A 50 10.79 5.88 -13.29
CA TRP A 50 10.69 7.30 -13.03
C TRP A 50 11.36 7.73 -11.72
N SER A 51 12.05 8.86 -11.78
CA SER A 51 12.45 9.62 -10.59
C SER A 51 11.24 10.25 -9.90
N GLN A 52 11.46 10.79 -8.70
CA GLN A 52 10.38 11.47 -7.96
C GLN A 52 9.93 12.76 -8.65
N GLU A 53 10.87 13.47 -9.26
CA GLU A 53 10.68 14.69 -10.02
C GLU A 53 9.89 14.42 -11.30
N GLN A 54 10.19 13.31 -11.98
CA GLN A 54 9.44 12.90 -13.17
C GLN A 54 7.99 12.55 -12.84
N LEU A 55 7.74 11.86 -11.72
CA LEU A 55 6.39 11.60 -11.25
C LEU A 55 5.65 12.90 -10.89
N ALA A 56 6.35 13.83 -10.22
CA ALA A 56 5.81 15.14 -9.87
C ALA A 56 5.40 15.95 -11.13
N MET A 57 6.26 15.99 -12.14
CA MET A 57 5.96 16.64 -13.42
C MET A 57 4.78 15.97 -14.13
N ALA A 58 4.78 14.64 -14.22
CA ALA A 58 3.72 13.90 -14.90
C ALA A 58 2.34 14.10 -14.25
N THR A 59 2.29 14.24 -12.93
CA THR A 59 1.05 14.40 -12.17
C THR A 59 0.67 15.85 -11.90
N SER A 60 1.54 16.81 -12.28
CA SER A 60 1.43 18.22 -11.90
C SER A 60 1.27 18.44 -10.38
N VAL A 61 1.88 17.55 -9.58
CA VAL A 61 1.89 17.61 -8.10
C VAL A 61 3.32 17.86 -7.65
N SER A 62 3.52 18.74 -6.68
CA SER A 62 4.87 19.03 -6.18
C SER A 62 5.51 17.80 -5.52
N VAL A 63 6.84 17.71 -5.57
CA VAL A 63 7.59 16.63 -4.90
C VAL A 63 7.26 16.54 -3.42
N SER A 64 7.14 17.68 -2.73
CA SER A 64 6.76 17.74 -1.31
C SER A 64 5.35 17.19 -1.08
N ALA A 65 4.39 17.53 -1.94
CA ALA A 65 3.04 16.98 -1.85
C ALA A 65 3.04 15.47 -2.11
N LEU A 66 3.85 14.94 -3.04
CA LEU A 66 4.01 13.49 -3.21
C LEU A 66 4.59 12.80 -1.96
N VAL A 67 5.54 13.44 -1.26
CA VAL A 67 6.07 12.92 0.01
C VAL A 67 4.97 12.85 1.06
N PHE A 68 4.20 13.93 1.25
CA PHE A 68 3.07 13.92 2.18
C PHE A 68 2.01 12.88 1.80
N LEU A 69 1.69 12.79 0.50
CA LEU A 69 0.74 11.82 -0.02
C LEU A 69 1.20 10.41 0.32
N SER A 70 2.50 10.11 0.22
CA SER A 70 3.03 8.76 0.48
C SER A 70 2.72 8.22 1.88
N LEU A 71 2.48 9.12 2.84
CA LEU A 71 2.12 8.81 4.22
C LEU A 71 0.60 8.60 4.40
N CYS A 72 -0.21 9.04 3.44
CA CYS A 72 -1.66 8.88 3.46
C CYS A 72 -2.08 7.43 3.14
N ARG A 73 -3.20 7.02 3.73
CA ARG A 73 -3.85 5.77 3.36
C ARG A 73 -4.44 5.87 1.95
N SER A 74 -4.37 4.78 1.20
CA SER A 74 -5.06 4.66 -0.07
C SER A 74 -6.58 4.65 0.16
N PRO A 75 -7.38 5.05 -0.84
CA PRO A 75 -8.83 5.04 -0.74
C PRO A 75 -9.40 3.66 -0.38
N ARG A 76 -10.49 3.64 0.39
CA ARG A 76 -11.20 2.43 0.78
C ARG A 76 -12.08 1.94 -0.37
N GLN A 77 -12.22 0.62 -0.48
CA GLN A 77 -13.17 0.03 -1.42
C GLN A 77 -14.60 0.50 -1.07
N GLY A 78 -15.36 0.88 -2.10
CA GLY A 78 -16.72 1.41 -1.94
C GLY A 78 -16.81 2.90 -1.55
N HIS A 79 -15.69 3.55 -1.21
CA HIS A 79 -15.62 4.98 -0.85
C HIS A 79 -14.53 5.72 -1.63
N LEU A 80 -14.21 5.22 -2.83
CA LEU A 80 -13.08 5.71 -3.62
C LEU A 80 -13.18 7.22 -3.88
N GLU A 81 -14.34 7.68 -4.34
CA GLU A 81 -14.57 9.10 -4.68
C GLU A 81 -14.47 10.01 -3.45
N ASP A 82 -15.19 9.68 -2.38
CA ASP A 82 -15.18 10.46 -1.13
C ASP A 82 -13.78 10.56 -0.51
N ASP A 83 -13.04 9.45 -0.48
CA ASP A 83 -11.69 9.41 0.07
C ASP A 83 -10.71 10.21 -0.82
N LEU A 84 -10.87 10.18 -2.15
CA LEU A 84 -10.07 10.99 -3.07
C LEU A 84 -10.34 12.48 -2.91
N VAL A 85 -11.60 12.89 -2.79
CA VAL A 85 -11.99 14.28 -2.52
C VAL A 85 -11.43 14.74 -1.18
N GLY A 86 -11.57 13.92 -0.13
CA GLY A 86 -11.06 14.26 1.21
C GLY A 86 -9.53 14.37 1.28
N VAL A 87 -8.80 13.56 0.51
CA VAL A 87 -7.33 13.68 0.40
C VAL A 87 -6.97 14.91 -0.42
N ALA A 88 -7.62 15.13 -1.58
CA ALA A 88 -7.38 16.28 -2.45
C ALA A 88 -7.53 17.61 -1.70
N ASP A 89 -8.63 17.76 -0.96
CA ASP A 89 -8.93 18.96 -0.16
C ASP A 89 -7.86 19.24 0.90
N ARG A 90 -7.49 18.21 1.69
CA ARG A 90 -6.47 18.35 2.75
C ARG A 90 -5.07 18.62 2.24
N MET A 91 -4.76 18.14 1.04
CA MET A 91 -3.44 18.21 0.43
C MET A 91 -3.28 19.44 -0.48
N GLY A 92 -4.37 20.11 -0.82
CA GLY A 92 -4.37 21.19 -1.81
C GLY A 92 -3.97 20.71 -3.22
N ILE A 93 -4.31 19.47 -3.57
CA ILE A 93 -4.01 18.89 -4.89
C ILE A 93 -5.30 18.61 -5.66
N PRO A 94 -5.30 18.70 -7.01
CA PRO A 94 -6.49 18.38 -7.79
C PRO A 94 -6.87 16.91 -7.64
N THR A 95 -8.15 16.63 -7.42
CA THR A 95 -8.68 15.25 -7.36
C THR A 95 -8.36 14.46 -8.64
N ALA A 96 -8.34 15.14 -9.80
CA ALA A 96 -7.94 14.56 -11.08
C ALA A 96 -6.50 14.01 -11.08
N ALA A 97 -5.57 14.64 -10.34
CA ALA A 97 -4.20 14.14 -10.23
C ALA A 97 -4.15 12.82 -9.45
N LEU A 98 -4.97 12.68 -8.41
CA LEU A 98 -5.07 11.44 -7.64
C LEU A 98 -5.70 10.31 -8.47
N TRP A 99 -6.74 10.61 -9.25
CA TRP A 99 -7.31 9.66 -10.21
C TRP A 99 -6.27 9.18 -11.22
N PHE A 100 -5.56 10.12 -11.84
CA PHE A 100 -4.50 9.80 -12.80
C PHE A 100 -3.41 8.90 -12.19
N MET A 101 -3.00 9.14 -10.94
CA MET A 101 -2.04 8.27 -10.23
C MET A 101 -2.57 6.83 -10.01
N LEU A 102 -3.87 6.67 -9.76
CA LEU A 102 -4.49 5.34 -9.62
C LEU A 102 -4.59 4.60 -10.96
N ASP A 103 -4.85 5.33 -12.05
CA ASP A 103 -4.85 4.77 -13.40
C ASP A 103 -3.44 4.27 -13.76
N LEU A 104 -2.41 5.10 -13.54
CA LEU A 104 -1.01 4.73 -13.73
C LEU A 104 -0.65 3.45 -12.93
N ALA A 105 -1.15 3.32 -11.71
CA ALA A 105 -0.88 2.16 -10.85
C ALA A 105 -1.62 0.90 -11.32
N THR A 106 -2.81 1.05 -11.89
CA THR A 106 -3.58 -0.05 -12.48
C THR A 106 -2.88 -0.57 -13.74
N GLU A 107 -2.41 0.33 -14.59
CA GLU A 107 -1.61 0.00 -15.78
C GLU A 107 -0.31 -0.71 -15.39
N ALA A 108 0.42 -0.20 -14.39
CA ALA A 108 1.65 -0.81 -13.89
C ALA A 108 1.44 -2.26 -13.43
N LYS A 109 0.35 -2.52 -12.70
CA LYS A 109 -0.02 -3.89 -12.30
C LYS A 109 -0.35 -4.79 -13.48
N ALA A 110 -1.08 -4.27 -14.47
CA ALA A 110 -1.42 -5.03 -15.68
C ALA A 110 -0.17 -5.44 -16.47
N VAL A 111 0.84 -4.57 -16.56
CA VAL A 111 2.13 -4.87 -17.20
C VAL A 111 2.89 -5.95 -16.43
N ASN A 112 2.99 -5.84 -15.11
CA ASN A 112 3.68 -6.82 -14.27
C ASN A 112 3.02 -8.21 -14.31
N CYS A 113 1.69 -8.28 -14.46
CA CYS A 113 0.99 -9.56 -14.62
C CYS A 113 1.27 -10.22 -15.99
N ARG A 114 1.47 -9.44 -17.06
CA ARG A 114 1.80 -9.99 -18.38
C ARG A 114 3.23 -10.54 -18.42
N THR A 115 4.19 -9.78 -17.90
CA THR A 115 5.60 -10.19 -17.86
C THR A 115 5.84 -11.40 -16.96
N ALA A 116 5.09 -11.53 -15.85
CA ALA A 116 5.16 -12.71 -14.98
C ALA A 116 4.63 -14.00 -15.65
N ASN A 117 3.67 -13.89 -16.57
CA ASN A 117 3.15 -15.05 -17.32
C ASN A 117 4.04 -15.44 -18.51
N GLU A 118 4.77 -14.49 -19.09
CA GLU A 118 5.68 -14.75 -20.22
C GLU A 118 7.03 -15.34 -19.81
N GLY A 119 7.45 -15.17 -18.54
CA GLY A 119 8.69 -15.75 -18.00
C GLY A 119 8.55 -17.17 -17.43
N ALA A 120 7.37 -17.78 -17.50
CA ALA A 120 7.06 -19.10 -16.93
C ALA A 120 6.82 -20.20 -17.98
N ALA A 121 7.17 -19.93 -19.25
CA ALA A 121 7.03 -20.87 -20.37
C ALA A 121 8.36 -21.53 -20.74
#